data_AF-A0A554IFE6-F1
#
_entry.id   AF-A0A554IFE6-F1
#
_cell.length_a   1.000
_cell.length_b   1.000
_cell.length_c   1.000
_cell.angle_alpha   90.00
_cell.angle_beta   90.00
_cell.angle_gamma   90.00
#
_symmetry.space_group_name_H-M   'P 1'
#
loop_
_entity.id
_entity.type
_entity.pdbx_description
1 polymer ?
#
loop_
_entity_poly.entity_id
_entity_poly.type
_entity_poly.pdbx_seq_one_letter_code
_entity_poly.pdbx_strand_id
1 'polypeptide(L)'
;MISKNIKNIVIAGVIIGASFLVYSFFIKSSDSNESISSTPSAVEMNQTDNTTGNQILKILSNLKTIRIDKNFFSEPAFIELQDYSVNLTEEQVGRQNPFISVGAEPVQAPQATPKVTQ
;
A
#
# COMPACT_ATOMS: atom_id res chain seq x y z
N MET A 1 23.10 -16.35 -60.44
CA MET A 1 21.67 -15.99 -60.46
C MET A 1 20.95 -16.75 -59.35
N ILE A 2 20.58 -16.09 -58.25
CA ILE A 2 19.75 -16.74 -57.21
C ILE A 2 18.39 -17.07 -57.84
N SER A 3 17.91 -18.31 -57.68
CA SER A 3 16.64 -18.77 -58.23
C SER A 3 15.47 -18.01 -57.58
N LYS A 4 14.41 -17.75 -58.36
CA LYS A 4 13.25 -16.94 -57.92
C LYS A 4 12.62 -17.48 -56.62
N ASN A 5 12.66 -18.80 -56.42
CA ASN A 5 12.13 -19.47 -55.24
C ASN A 5 12.96 -19.17 -53.98
N ILE A 6 14.29 -19.04 -54.13
CA ILE A 6 15.19 -18.66 -53.02
C ILE A 6 15.04 -17.16 -52.69
N LYS A 7 14.76 -16.30 -53.67
CA LYS A 7 14.43 -14.88 -53.36
C LYS A 7 13.15 -14.77 -52.53
N ASN A 8 12.13 -15.55 -52.89
CA ASN A 8 10.87 -15.57 -52.14
C ASN A 8 11.03 -16.15 -50.72
N ILE A 9 11.89 -17.16 -50.54
CA ILE A 9 12.15 -17.70 -49.19
C ILE A 9 12.87 -16.68 -48.31
N VAL A 10 13.84 -15.94 -48.88
CA VAL A 10 14.59 -14.90 -48.16
C VAL A 10 13.69 -13.72 -47.81
N ILE A 11 12.83 -13.27 -48.74
CA ILE A 11 11.92 -12.14 -48.46
C ILE A 11 10.89 -12.50 -47.39
N ALA A 12 10.38 -13.75 -47.39
CA ALA A 12 9.46 -14.23 -46.38
C ALA A 12 10.12 -14.27 -44.99
N GLY A 13 11.37 -14.73 -44.90
CA GLY A 13 12.14 -14.73 -43.66
C GLY A 13 12.37 -13.32 -43.10
N VAL A 14 12.68 -12.35 -43.96
CA VAL A 14 12.86 -10.95 -43.55
C VAL A 14 11.55 -10.34 -43.03
N ILE A 15 10.42 -10.62 -43.68
CA ILE A 15 9.11 -10.12 -43.24
C ILE A 15 8.73 -10.70 -41.87
N ILE A 16 8.96 -12.00 -41.66
CA ILE A 16 8.69 -12.66 -40.37
C ILE A 16 9.60 -12.10 -39.27
N GLY A 17 10.89 -11.92 -39.55
CA GLY A 17 11.83 -11.31 -38.61
C GLY A 17 11.47 -9.87 -38.25
N ALA A 18 11.11 -9.06 -39.25
CA ALA A 18 10.66 -7.68 -39.03
C ALA A 18 9.36 -7.63 -38.21
N SER A 19 8.40 -8.51 -38.50
CA SER A 19 7.13 -8.60 -37.77
C SER A 19 7.34 -9.01 -36.31
N PHE A 20 8.27 -9.94 -36.06
CA PHE A 20 8.65 -10.35 -34.70
C PHE A 20 9.31 -9.22 -33.90
N LEU A 21 10.17 -8.42 -34.53
CA LEU A 21 10.79 -7.26 -33.89
C LEU A 21 9.77 -6.19 -33.54
N VAL A 22 8.85 -5.87 -34.45
CA VAL A 22 7.76 -4.90 -34.16
C VAL A 22 6.88 -5.41 -33.02
N TYR A 23 6.47 -6.67 -33.05
CA TYR A 23 5.68 -7.26 -31.96
C TYR A 23 6.43 -7.24 -30.63
N SER A 24 7.72 -7.63 -30.61
CA SER A 24 8.52 -7.64 -29.40
C SER A 24 8.78 -6.24 -28.83
N PHE A 25 8.89 -5.22 -29.68
CA PHE A 25 9.19 -3.87 -29.20
C PHE A 25 7.92 -3.08 -28.81
N PHE A 26 6.82 -3.26 -29.55
CA PHE A 26 5.57 -2.51 -29.33
C PHE A 26 4.53 -3.24 -28.45
N ILE A 27 4.38 -4.57 -28.55
CA ILE A 27 3.36 -5.31 -27.79
C ILE A 27 3.92 -5.90 -26.48
N LYS A 28 5.19 -6.30 -26.43
CA LYS A 28 5.77 -6.90 -25.22
C LYS A 28 6.28 -5.88 -24.19
N SER A 29 6.40 -4.61 -24.57
CA SER A 29 6.81 -3.51 -23.69
C SER A 29 5.62 -2.85 -22.95
N SER A 30 4.38 -3.21 -23.29
CA SER A 30 3.21 -2.85 -22.47
C SER A 30 3.09 -3.88 -21.35
N ASP A 31 3.82 -3.61 -20.27
CA ASP A 31 3.61 -4.10 -18.91
C ASP A 31 2.67 -5.29 -18.77
N SER A 32 3.27 -6.46 -18.60
CA SER A 32 2.67 -7.55 -17.84
C SER A 32 2.57 -7.14 -16.37
N ASN A 33 1.67 -6.21 -16.06
CA ASN A 33 1.01 -6.17 -14.76
C ASN A 33 -0.29 -6.96 -14.90
N GLU A 34 -0.17 -8.23 -15.30
CA GLU A 34 -1.26 -9.18 -15.17
C GLU A 34 -1.45 -9.42 -13.67
N SER A 35 -2.42 -8.69 -13.12
CA SER A 35 -2.93 -8.87 -11.77
C SER A 35 -3.42 -10.30 -11.61
N ILE A 36 -2.59 -11.18 -11.07
CA ILE A 36 -3.02 -12.46 -10.51
C ILE A 36 -3.82 -12.13 -9.23
N SER A 37 -5.11 -11.88 -9.42
CA SER A 37 -6.12 -12.02 -8.37
C SER A 37 -7.17 -13.00 -8.88
N SER A 38 -6.82 -14.28 -8.88
CA SER A 38 -7.80 -15.35 -8.98
C SER A 38 -8.43 -15.55 -7.60
N THR A 39 -9.58 -14.93 -7.37
CA THR A 39 -10.55 -15.40 -6.35
C THR A 39 -11.96 -15.37 -6.95
N PRO A 40 -12.82 -16.32 -6.55
CA PRO A 40 -13.90 -16.81 -7.40
C PRO A 40 -15.12 -15.90 -7.41
N SER A 41 -15.79 -15.93 -8.54
CA SER A 41 -17.22 -15.73 -8.78
C SER A 41 -18.09 -15.04 -7.72
N ALA A 42 -18.80 -14.02 -8.23
CA ALA A 42 -20.12 -13.59 -7.84
C ALA A 42 -20.26 -12.84 -6.50
N VAL A 43 -19.94 -11.56 -6.54
CA VAL A 43 -20.82 -10.55 -5.95
C VAL A 43 -20.93 -9.42 -6.95
N GLU A 44 -22.14 -9.15 -7.44
CA GLU A 44 -22.47 -7.92 -8.17
C GLU A 44 -22.20 -6.73 -7.25
N MET A 45 -20.96 -6.24 -7.27
CA MET A 45 -20.59 -5.01 -6.58
C MET A 45 -21.06 -3.85 -7.45
N ASN A 46 -22.12 -3.19 -6.99
CA ASN A 46 -22.61 -1.93 -7.50
C ASN A 46 -21.41 -1.03 -7.84
N GLN A 47 -21.40 -0.48 -9.06
CA GLN A 47 -20.27 0.28 -9.64
C GLN A 47 -19.84 1.52 -8.83
N THR A 48 -20.54 1.85 -7.75
CA THR A 48 -20.22 2.92 -6.79
C THR A 48 -19.10 2.52 -5.80
N ASP A 49 -19.01 1.25 -5.38
CA ASP A 49 -18.07 0.81 -4.33
C ASP A 49 -16.63 0.62 -4.84
N ASN A 50 -16.47 0.46 -6.15
CA ASN A 50 -15.16 0.29 -6.78
C ASN A 50 -14.29 1.55 -6.64
N THR A 51 -14.90 2.73 -6.52
CA THR A 51 -14.17 4.01 -6.40
C THR A 51 -13.45 4.11 -5.05
N THR A 52 -14.10 3.72 -3.95
CA THR A 52 -13.52 3.75 -2.61
C THR A 52 -12.41 2.72 -2.45
N GLY A 53 -12.61 1.50 -2.95
CA GLY A 53 -11.59 0.45 -2.94
C GLY A 53 -10.32 0.88 -3.68
N ASN A 54 -10.48 1.45 -4.88
CA ASN A 54 -9.35 1.94 -5.67
C ASN A 54 -8.60 3.11 -5.02
N GLN A 55 -9.29 4.01 -4.31
CA GLN A 55 -8.64 5.09 -3.56
C GLN A 55 -7.80 4.56 -2.39
N ILE A 56 -8.32 3.58 -1.64
CA ILE A 56 -7.57 2.94 -0.55
C ILE A 56 -6.34 2.22 -1.09
N LEU A 57 -6.47 1.46 -2.17
CA LEU A 57 -5.34 0.77 -2.80
C LEU A 57 -4.29 1.75 -3.34
N LYS A 58 -4.71 2.91 -3.85
CA LYS A 58 -3.80 3.99 -4.27
C LYS A 58 -3.04 4.60 -3.10
N ILE A 59 -3.71 4.87 -1.98
CA ILE A 59 -3.07 5.35 -0.75
C ILE A 59 -2.10 4.30 -0.22
N LEU A 60 -2.51 3.03 -0.15
CA LEU A 60 -1.66 1.93 0.31
C LEU A 60 -0.44 1.72 -0.60
N SER A 61 -0.58 1.87 -1.92
CA SER A 61 0.54 1.81 -2.85
C SER A 61 1.55 2.95 -2.61
N ASN A 62 1.05 4.17 -2.35
CA ASN A 62 1.88 5.31 -1.98
C ASN A 62 2.60 5.10 -0.64
N LEU A 63 1.94 4.46 0.34
CA LEU A 63 2.52 4.15 1.66
C LEU A 63 3.44 2.91 1.65
N LYS A 64 3.33 2.03 0.65
CA LYS A 64 4.18 0.83 0.53
C LYS A 64 5.66 1.20 0.39
N THR A 65 5.95 2.39 -0.15
CA THR A 65 7.32 2.88 -0.35
C THR A 65 7.52 4.19 0.41
N ILE A 66 7.68 4.10 1.73
CA ILE A 66 8.12 5.23 2.55
C ILE A 66 9.65 5.21 2.57
N ARG A 67 10.28 6.16 1.85
CA ARG A 67 11.72 6.41 1.93
C ARG A 67 11.96 7.64 2.79
N ILE A 68 12.38 7.42 4.04
CA ILE A 68 12.82 8.49 4.92
C ILE A 68 14.29 8.77 4.61
N ASP A 69 14.62 10.01 4.27
CA ASP A 69 16.02 10.43 4.18
C ASP A 69 16.64 10.38 5.57
N LYS A 70 17.65 9.51 5.75
CA LYS A 70 18.32 9.36 7.05
C LYS A 70 19.17 10.57 7.41
N ASN A 71 19.52 11.41 6.43
CA ASN A 71 20.28 12.63 6.66
C ASN A 71 19.45 13.70 7.37
N PHE A 72 18.12 13.65 7.28
CA PHE A 72 17.22 14.52 8.02
C PHE A 72 17.51 14.50 9.54
N PHE A 73 17.81 13.31 10.09
CA PHE A 73 18.12 13.14 11.51
C PHE A 73 19.51 13.70 11.92
N SER A 74 20.33 14.10 10.94
CA SER A 74 21.64 14.72 11.16
C SER A 74 21.60 16.24 10.99
N GLU A 75 20.45 16.82 10.63
CA GLU A 75 20.33 18.27 10.53
C GLU A 75 20.45 18.92 11.93
N PRO A 76 21.20 20.03 12.08
CA PRO A 76 21.30 20.75 13.34
C PRO A 76 19.93 21.08 13.93
N ALA A 77 18.97 21.47 13.08
CA ALA A 77 17.60 21.75 13.48
C ALA A 77 16.90 20.55 14.11
N PHE A 78 17.18 19.31 13.65
CA PHE A 78 16.61 18.10 14.25
C PHE A 78 17.28 17.76 15.59
N ILE A 79 18.60 17.96 15.68
CA ILE A 79 19.39 17.68 16.90
C ILE A 79 19.05 18.65 18.04
N GLU A 80 18.66 19.89 17.70
CA GLU A 80 18.25 20.92 18.65
C GLU A 80 16.81 20.75 19.18
N LEU A 81 16.04 19.75 18.69
CA LEU A 81 14.70 19.48 19.22
C LEU A 81 14.79 19.00 20.68
N GLN A 82 14.28 19.83 21.58
CA GLN A 82 14.11 19.48 22.97
C GLN A 82 12.84 18.64 23.14
N ASP A 83 12.94 17.53 23.87
CA ASP A 83 11.77 16.79 24.34
C ASP A 83 11.06 17.59 25.43
N TYR A 84 9.78 17.89 25.22
CA TYR A 84 8.89 18.58 26.16
C TYR A 84 7.87 17.63 26.81
N SER A 85 8.09 16.32 26.70
CA SER A 85 7.26 15.32 27.35
C SER A 85 7.27 15.53 28.86
N VAL A 86 6.07 15.65 29.44
CA VAL A 86 5.88 15.76 30.89
C VAL A 86 5.56 14.37 31.40
N ASN A 87 6.18 13.97 32.52
CA ASN A 87 5.81 12.74 33.20
C ASN A 87 4.38 12.91 33.75
N LEU A 88 3.44 12.17 33.18
CA LEU A 88 2.06 12.13 33.65
C LEU A 88 2.03 11.40 34.98
N THR A 89 1.71 12.13 36.05
CA THR A 89 1.33 11.51 37.31
C THR A 89 0.05 10.70 37.10
N GLU A 90 -0.06 9.54 37.76
CA GLU A 90 -1.26 8.72 37.72
C GLU A 90 -2.48 9.57 38.17
N GLU A 91 -3.34 9.91 37.22
CA GLU A 91 -4.60 10.59 37.51
C GLU A 91 -5.59 9.60 38.12
N GLN A 92 -6.43 10.09 39.04
CA GLN A 92 -7.53 9.28 39.54
C GLN A 92 -8.42 8.87 38.36
N VAL A 93 -8.88 7.62 38.38
CA VAL A 93 -9.74 7.04 37.34
C VAL A 93 -10.85 8.03 36.98
N GLY A 94 -10.93 8.40 35.70
CA GLY A 94 -11.88 9.40 35.21
C GLY A 94 -13.34 9.04 35.53
N ARG A 95 -14.23 10.02 35.38
CA ARG A 95 -15.67 9.81 35.58
C ARG A 95 -16.16 8.67 34.67
N GLN A 96 -17.16 7.94 35.17
CA GLN A 96 -17.87 6.95 34.37
C GLN A 96 -18.32 7.56 33.04
N ASN A 97 -18.10 6.83 31.95
CA ASN A 97 -18.44 7.29 30.60
C ASN A 97 -19.97 7.57 30.50
N PRO A 98 -20.40 8.82 30.23
CA PRO A 98 -21.82 9.18 30.17
C PRO A 98 -22.51 8.67 28.89
N PHE A 99 -21.76 8.09 27.96
CA PHE A 99 -22.25 7.47 26.73
C PHE A 99 -22.40 5.95 26.85
N ILE A 100 -22.36 5.39 28.06
CA ILE A 100 -22.66 3.97 28.28
C ILE A 100 -24.14 3.72 27.96
N SER A 101 -24.41 2.80 27.04
CA SER A 101 -25.77 2.38 26.67
C SER A 101 -26.54 1.92 27.91
N VAL A 102 -27.83 2.25 27.96
CA VAL A 102 -28.72 1.81 29.05
C VAL A 102 -28.71 0.28 29.11
N GLY A 103 -28.22 -0.28 30.22
CA GLY A 103 -28.09 -1.73 30.44
C GLY A 103 -26.69 -2.31 30.25
N ALA A 104 -25.71 -1.53 29.81
CA ALA A 104 -24.30 -1.93 29.87
C ALA A 104 -23.72 -1.57 31.23
N GLU A 105 -23.13 -2.54 31.94
CA GLU A 105 -22.42 -2.24 33.17
C GLU A 105 -21.13 -1.45 32.87
N PRO A 106 -20.83 -0.40 33.66
CA PRO A 106 -19.54 0.26 33.54
C PRO A 106 -18.43 -0.74 33.83
N VAL A 107 -17.56 -0.97 32.84
CA VAL A 107 -16.31 -1.70 33.07
C VAL A 107 -15.47 -0.84 34.01
N GLN A 108 -15.44 -1.21 35.28
CA GLN A 108 -14.66 -0.54 36.31
C GLN A 108 -13.18 -0.71 35.97
N ALA A 109 -12.47 0.40 35.75
CA ALA A 109 -11.03 0.34 35.50
C ALA A 109 -10.33 -0.28 36.73
N PRO A 110 -9.23 -1.04 36.54
CA PRO A 110 -8.46 -1.56 37.66
C PRO A 110 -8.07 -0.41 38.60
N GLN A 111 -8.51 -0.49 39.86
CA GLN A 111 -8.10 0.46 40.88
C GLN A 111 -6.59 0.31 41.07
N ALA A 112 -5.82 1.36 40.81
CA ALA A 112 -4.42 1.39 41.17
C ALA A 112 -4.32 1.26 42.69
N THR A 113 -3.86 0.10 43.17
CA THR A 113 -3.52 -0.12 44.57
C THR A 113 -2.37 0.83 44.92
N PRO A 114 -2.49 1.69 45.96
CA PRO A 114 -1.37 2.49 46.39
C PRO A 114 -0.24 1.55 46.82
N LYS A 115 0.90 1.63 46.15
CA LYS A 115 2.13 0.95 46.56
C LYS A 115 2.60 1.59 47.87
N VAL A 116 2.18 1.04 49.00
CA VAL A 116 2.71 1.37 50.33
C VAL A 116 4.19 1.03 50.32
N THR A 117 5.03 2.07 50.34
CA THR A 117 6.48 1.94 50.50
C THR A 117 6.75 1.64 51.97
N GLN A 118 7.32 0.47 52.26
CA GLN A 118 7.88 0.11 53.56
C GLN A 118 9.30 0.68 53.71
#